data_AF-A0A284RYZ7-F1
#
_entry.id   AF-A0A284RYZ7-F1
#
_cell.length_a   1.000
_cell.length_b   1.000
_cell.length_c   1.000
_cell.angle_alpha   90.00
_cell.angle_beta   90.00
_cell.angle_gamma   90.00
#
_symmetry.space_group_name_H-M   'P 1'
#
loop_
_entity.id
_entity.type
_entity.pdbx_description
1 polymer ?
#
loop_
_entity_poly.entity_id
_entity_poly.type
_entity_poly.pdbx_seq_one_letter_code
_entity_poly.pdbx_strand_id
1 'polypeptide(L)'
;MSNTPNTNTTDNTARLKLYQLNVNKSLLAHSSLLHQIKNDDDIIMIQEPYISKQGKSRATQGWVTVYPPSHEEDPSHTRALTLINRSISTNTWSSIPLATQDAIAIILWTPTESLIIVNVYSDGDSIETWELMDAMLTKFTTQR
;
A
#
# COMPACT_ATOMS: atom_id res chain seq x y z
N MET A 1 17.82 -21.02 47.96
CA MET A 1 17.27 -21.32 46.62
C MET A 1 16.23 -20.25 46.33
N SER A 2 16.55 -19.30 45.43
CA SER A 2 15.65 -18.20 45.05
C SER A 2 15.12 -18.51 43.66
N ASN A 3 13.80 -18.63 43.52
CA ASN A 3 13.13 -18.74 42.23
C ASN A 3 13.04 -17.34 41.62
N THR A 4 13.84 -17.07 40.60
CA THR A 4 13.63 -15.92 39.71
C THR A 4 12.47 -16.22 38.77
N PRO A 5 11.48 -15.32 38.62
CA PRO A 5 10.43 -15.46 37.62
C PRO A 5 11.04 -15.30 36.23
N ASN A 6 10.80 -16.27 35.36
CA ASN A 6 11.18 -16.22 33.96
C ASN A 6 10.20 -15.30 33.21
N THR A 7 10.53 -14.02 33.08
CA THR A 7 9.75 -13.07 32.27
C THR A 7 10.09 -13.26 30.80
N ASN A 8 9.61 -14.35 30.21
CA ASN A 8 9.45 -14.44 28.76
C ASN A 8 8.24 -13.59 28.36
N THR A 9 8.35 -12.28 28.50
CA THR A 9 7.51 -11.35 27.77
C THR A 9 8.00 -11.39 26.33
N THR A 10 7.45 -12.30 25.53
CA THR A 10 7.40 -12.11 24.08
C THR A 10 6.78 -10.75 23.86
N ASP A 11 7.61 -9.81 23.43
CA ASP A 11 7.23 -8.46 23.04
C ASP A 11 6.22 -8.61 21.90
N ASN A 12 4.94 -8.61 22.26
CA ASN A 12 3.81 -8.86 21.35
C ASN A 12 3.50 -7.56 20.60
N THR A 13 4.54 -6.89 20.11
CA THR A 13 4.42 -5.69 19.30
C THR A 13 3.77 -6.10 18.00
N ALA A 14 2.56 -5.62 17.74
CA ALA A 14 1.95 -5.75 16.42
C ALA A 14 2.90 -5.07 15.41
N ARG A 15 3.37 -5.84 14.42
CA ARG A 15 4.26 -5.35 13.37
C ARG A 15 3.47 -5.24 12.08
N LEU A 16 3.63 -4.12 11.38
CA LEU A 16 3.13 -3.93 10.02
C LEU A 16 4.31 -3.99 9.06
N LYS A 17 4.29 -4.94 8.12
CA LYS A 17 5.34 -5.11 7.10
C LYS A 17 4.94 -4.50 5.77
N LEU A 18 5.69 -3.47 5.38
CA LEU A 18 5.52 -2.80 4.10
C LEU A 18 6.67 -3.19 3.17
N TYR A 19 6.35 -3.60 1.95
CA TYR A 19 7.32 -3.82 0.90
C TYR A 19 7.10 -2.80 -0.22
N GLN A 20 8.17 -2.19 -0.73
CA GLN A 20 8.07 -1.20 -1.81
C GLN A 20 9.03 -1.52 -2.95
N LEU A 21 8.55 -1.44 -4.19
CA LEU A 21 9.39 -1.59 -5.38
C LEU A 21 8.80 -0.90 -6.62
N ASN A 22 9.64 -0.15 -7.34
CA ASN A 22 9.36 0.26 -8.70
C ASN A 22 9.70 -0.89 -9.66
N VAL A 23 8.73 -1.33 -10.47
CA VAL A 23 8.91 -2.45 -11.42
C VAL A 23 9.06 -2.00 -12.87
N ASN A 24 9.13 -0.69 -13.14
CA ASN A 24 9.39 -0.06 -14.44
C ASN A 24 8.53 -0.63 -15.58
N LYS A 25 7.24 -0.80 -15.30
CA LYS A 25 6.21 -1.42 -16.16
C LYS A 25 6.58 -2.82 -16.70
N SER A 26 7.59 -3.47 -16.12
CA SER A 26 8.14 -4.73 -16.59
C SER A 26 7.34 -5.92 -16.07
N LEU A 27 6.77 -6.69 -16.99
CA LEU A 27 6.07 -7.93 -16.67
C LEU A 27 6.96 -8.91 -15.88
N LEU A 28 8.24 -9.00 -16.25
CA LEU A 28 9.19 -9.92 -15.63
C LEU A 28 9.53 -9.48 -14.19
N ALA A 29 9.77 -8.18 -13.98
CA ALA A 29 10.03 -7.64 -12.66
C ALA A 29 8.81 -7.79 -11.74
N HIS A 30 7.60 -7.46 -12.26
CA HIS A 30 6.35 -7.63 -11.53
C HIS A 30 6.11 -9.09 -11.14
N SER A 31 6.31 -10.03 -12.07
CA SER A 31 6.13 -11.47 -11.79
C SER A 31 7.16 -11.99 -10.78
N SER A 32 8.40 -11.49 -10.85
CA SER A 32 9.45 -11.82 -9.88
C SER A 32 9.11 -11.30 -8.48
N LEU A 33 8.58 -10.07 -8.38
CA LEU A 33 8.09 -9.50 -7.13
C LEU A 33 6.99 -10.38 -6.52
N LEU A 34 5.97 -10.75 -7.31
CA LEU A 34 4.89 -11.62 -6.83
C LEU A 34 5.36 -13.00 -6.34
N HIS A 35 6.52 -13.47 -6.81
CA HIS A 35 7.13 -14.71 -6.34
C HIS A 35 7.99 -14.49 -5.07
N GLN A 36 8.53 -13.30 -4.87
CA GLN A 36 9.37 -12.96 -3.72
C GLN A 36 8.56 -12.66 -2.47
N ILE A 37 7.47 -11.90 -2.60
CA ILE A 37 6.59 -11.51 -1.49
C ILE A 37 6.09 -12.73 -0.73
N LYS A 38 6.02 -12.60 0.60
CA LYS A 38 5.69 -13.67 1.53
C LYS A 38 4.28 -13.50 2.05
N ASN A 39 3.73 -14.58 2.60
CA ASN A 39 2.39 -14.57 3.18
C ASN A 39 2.28 -13.70 4.44
N ASP A 40 3.40 -13.36 5.06
CA ASP A 40 3.49 -12.50 6.25
C ASP A 40 3.90 -11.06 5.92
N ASP A 41 4.00 -10.68 4.64
CA ASP A 41 4.01 -9.27 4.22
C ASP A 41 2.58 -8.74 4.25
N ASP A 42 2.38 -7.51 4.73
CA ASP A 42 1.04 -6.95 4.97
C ASP A 42 0.57 -6.10 3.79
N ILE A 43 1.44 -5.21 3.30
CA ILE A 43 1.14 -4.28 2.21
C ILE A 43 2.32 -4.21 1.25
N ILE A 44 2.04 -4.35 -0.05
CA ILE A 44 3.02 -4.21 -1.13
C ILE A 44 2.68 -2.95 -1.92
N MET A 45 3.64 -2.04 -2.03
CA MET A 45 3.53 -0.77 -2.72
C MET A 45 4.38 -0.83 -4.00
N ILE A 46 3.71 -0.91 -5.15
CA ILE A 46 4.35 -1.07 -6.45
C ILE A 46 4.28 0.27 -7.18
N GLN A 47 5.42 0.77 -7.64
CA GLN A 47 5.48 1.89 -8.59
C GLN A 47 5.71 1.36 -10.00
N GLU A 48 5.17 2.09 -10.98
CA GLU A 48 5.15 1.72 -12.40
C GLU A 48 4.74 0.25 -12.61
N PRO A 49 3.54 -0.15 -12.15
CA PRO A 49 3.10 -1.53 -12.24
C PRO A 49 3.01 -1.99 -13.70
N TYR A 50 3.23 -3.28 -13.94
CA TYR A 50 2.80 -3.86 -15.20
C TYR A 50 1.27 -3.88 -15.27
N ILE A 51 0.72 -3.32 -16.35
CA ILE A 51 -0.71 -3.35 -16.69
C ILE A 51 -0.89 -4.15 -17.97
N SER A 52 -1.76 -5.18 -17.93
CA SER A 52 -2.05 -6.03 -19.07
C SER A 52 -2.89 -5.31 -20.13
N LYS A 53 -3.03 -5.92 -21.30
CA LYS A 53 -3.91 -5.41 -22.38
C LYS A 53 -5.38 -5.33 -21.96
N GLN A 54 -5.79 -6.07 -20.93
CA GLN A 54 -7.13 -6.01 -20.34
C GLN A 54 -7.27 -4.88 -19.32
N GLY A 55 -6.26 -4.01 -19.19
CA GLY A 55 -6.24 -2.92 -18.23
C GLY A 55 -5.98 -3.35 -16.79
N LYS A 56 -5.74 -4.63 -16.51
CA LYS A 56 -5.51 -5.11 -15.12
C LYS A 56 -4.05 -5.42 -14.86
N SER A 57 -3.59 -5.12 -13.65
CA SER A 57 -2.33 -5.64 -13.11
C SER A 57 -2.46 -7.10 -12.64
N ARG A 58 -1.33 -7.73 -12.36
CA ARG A 58 -1.27 -9.10 -11.83
C ARG A 58 -1.20 -9.06 -10.30
N ALA A 59 -2.01 -9.90 -9.67
CA ALA A 59 -1.93 -10.23 -8.25
C ALA A 59 -2.34 -11.69 -8.05
N THR A 60 -1.79 -12.34 -7.03
CA THR A 60 -2.25 -13.69 -6.62
C THR A 60 -3.48 -13.57 -5.71
N GLN A 61 -4.22 -14.67 -5.53
CA GLN A 61 -5.48 -14.66 -4.79
C GLN A 61 -5.36 -14.19 -3.33
N GLY A 62 -4.16 -14.25 -2.73
CA GLY A 62 -3.90 -13.77 -1.36
C GLY A 62 -3.95 -12.25 -1.19
N TRP A 63 -4.09 -11.50 -2.27
CA TRP A 63 -4.03 -10.04 -2.25
C TRP A 63 -5.34 -9.40 -2.70
N VAL A 64 -5.66 -8.26 -2.10
CA VAL A 64 -6.60 -7.28 -2.61
C VAL A 64 -5.80 -6.22 -3.37
N THR A 65 -6.15 -6.01 -4.63
CA THR A 65 -5.51 -4.99 -5.46
C THR A 65 -6.27 -3.67 -5.34
N VAL A 66 -5.57 -2.61 -4.95
CA VAL A 66 -6.09 -1.24 -4.92
C VAL A 66 -5.47 -0.48 -6.08
N TYR A 67 -6.32 0.09 -6.93
CA TYR A 67 -5.94 0.97 -8.02
C TYR A 67 -6.25 2.43 -7.64
N PRO A 68 -5.60 3.41 -8.30
CA PRO A 68 -6.05 4.79 -8.23
C PRO A 68 -7.49 4.93 -8.81
N PRO A 69 -8.30 5.89 -8.34
CA PRO A 69 -9.70 6.03 -8.75
C PRO A 69 -9.90 6.15 -10.28
N SER A 70 -9.02 6.87 -10.98
CA SER A 70 -9.08 7.10 -12.42
C SER A 70 -8.41 6.02 -13.27
N HIS A 71 -8.01 4.89 -12.67
CA HIS A 71 -7.35 3.78 -13.37
C HIS A 71 -8.14 3.26 -14.57
N GLU A 72 -9.46 3.08 -14.45
CA GLU A 72 -10.27 2.52 -15.55
C GLU A 72 -10.39 3.49 -16.74
N GLU A 73 -10.16 4.79 -16.54
CA GLU A 73 -10.22 5.80 -17.58
C GLU A 73 -8.99 5.74 -18.50
N ASP A 74 -7.80 5.56 -17.91
CA ASP A 74 -6.56 5.32 -18.65
C ASP A 74 -5.64 4.35 -17.87
N PRO A 75 -5.83 3.03 -18.03
CA PRO A 75 -5.01 2.04 -17.33
C PRO A 75 -3.51 2.14 -17.67
N SER A 76 -3.15 2.69 -18.83
CA SER A 76 -1.76 2.78 -19.28
C SER A 76 -0.97 3.85 -18.51
N HIS A 77 -1.69 4.81 -17.93
CA HIS A 77 -1.16 5.91 -17.12
C HIS A 77 -0.99 5.56 -15.64
N THR A 78 -1.40 4.36 -15.21
CA THR A 78 -1.27 3.96 -13.82
C THR A 78 0.20 3.83 -13.42
N ARG A 79 0.63 4.66 -12.45
CA ARG A 79 2.00 4.71 -11.94
C ARG A 79 2.15 4.24 -10.50
N ALA A 80 1.04 4.06 -9.75
CA ALA A 80 1.04 3.41 -8.44
C ALA A 80 0.01 2.28 -8.36
N LEU A 81 0.36 1.20 -7.66
CA LEU A 81 -0.51 0.07 -7.32
C LEU A 81 -0.22 -0.41 -5.91
N THR A 82 -1.25 -0.64 -5.11
CA THR A 82 -1.09 -1.15 -3.74
C THR A 82 -1.77 -2.52 -3.62
N LEU A 83 -1.06 -3.51 -3.12
CA LEU A 83 -1.60 -4.82 -2.77
C LEU A 83 -1.73 -4.90 -1.25
N ILE A 84 -2.90 -5.30 -0.77
CA ILE A 84 -3.17 -5.50 0.66
C ILE A 84 -3.40 -6.98 0.90
N ASN A 85 -2.69 -7.57 1.85
CA ASN A 85 -2.83 -8.97 2.17
C ASN A 85 -4.24 -9.24 2.69
N ARG A 86 -4.91 -10.28 2.18
CA ARG A 86 -6.25 -10.67 2.61
C ARG A 86 -6.33 -11.14 4.06
N SER A 87 -5.20 -11.41 4.72
CA SER A 87 -5.14 -11.62 6.17
C SER A 87 -5.58 -10.39 6.96
N ILE A 88 -5.43 -9.19 6.38
CA ILE A 88 -5.93 -7.94 6.96
C ILE A 88 -7.43 -7.85 6.69
N SER A 89 -8.20 -7.72 7.77
CA SER A 89 -9.65 -7.57 7.70
C SER A 89 -10.02 -6.37 6.82
N THR A 90 -10.95 -6.57 5.89
CA THR A 90 -11.45 -5.48 5.02
C THR A 90 -12.19 -4.39 5.79
N ASN A 91 -12.52 -4.63 7.07
CA ASN A 91 -13.17 -3.65 7.94
C ASN A 91 -12.16 -2.80 8.72
N THR A 92 -10.87 -3.10 8.62
CA THR A 92 -9.80 -2.38 9.33
C THR A 92 -8.98 -1.47 8.42
N TRP A 93 -9.40 -1.29 7.15
CA TRP A 93 -8.79 -0.31 6.25
C TRP A 93 -9.77 0.18 5.19
N SER A 94 -9.44 1.31 4.57
CA SER A 94 -10.12 1.81 3.37
C SER A 94 -9.16 2.60 2.48
N SER A 95 -9.43 2.68 1.19
CA SER A 95 -8.74 3.59 0.28
C SER A 95 -9.20 5.04 0.50
N ILE A 96 -8.28 5.97 0.50
CA ILE A 96 -8.56 7.41 0.43
C ILE A 96 -8.42 7.83 -1.03
N PRO A 97 -9.51 8.27 -1.70
CA PRO A 97 -9.45 8.68 -3.10
C PRO A 97 -8.52 9.88 -3.30
N LEU A 98 -7.58 9.75 -4.23
CA LEU A 98 -6.74 10.84 -4.72
C LEU A 98 -7.01 11.01 -6.22
N ALA A 99 -7.10 12.26 -6.69
CA ALA A 99 -7.35 12.57 -8.10
C ALA A 99 -6.06 12.49 -8.95
N THR A 100 -5.31 11.41 -8.81
CA THR A 100 -4.07 11.14 -9.55
C THR A 100 -3.91 9.63 -9.74
N GLN A 101 -3.22 9.21 -10.79
CA GLN A 101 -2.82 7.81 -10.99
C GLN A 101 -1.41 7.48 -10.44
N ASP A 102 -0.77 8.46 -9.80
CA ASP A 102 0.60 8.39 -9.31
C ASP A 102 0.68 8.06 -7.84
N ALA A 103 -0.44 8.12 -7.14
CA ALA A 103 -0.50 7.85 -5.73
C ALA A 103 -1.73 7.04 -5.35
N ILE A 104 -1.56 6.21 -4.34
CA ILE A 104 -2.66 5.52 -3.65
C ILE A 104 -2.48 5.78 -2.16
N ALA A 105 -3.48 6.40 -1.55
CA ALA A 105 -3.57 6.53 -0.11
C ALA A 105 -4.54 5.48 0.45
N ILE A 106 -4.17 4.89 1.58
CA ILE A 106 -5.05 4.05 2.38
C ILE A 106 -4.98 4.51 3.83
N ILE A 107 -6.07 4.31 4.57
CA ILE A 107 -6.12 4.43 6.02
C ILE A 107 -6.31 3.04 6.62
N LEU A 108 -5.51 2.72 7.63
CA LEU A 108 -5.63 1.54 8.48
C LEU A 108 -6.09 1.99 9.86
N TRP A 109 -7.00 1.23 10.46
CA TRP A 109 -7.43 1.43 11.84
C TRP A 109 -6.88 0.32 12.72
N THR A 110 -6.15 0.71 13.76
CA THR A 110 -5.73 -0.16 14.86
C THR A 110 -6.55 0.16 16.11
N PRO A 111 -6.50 -0.67 17.17
CA PRO A 111 -7.20 -0.37 18.41
C PRO A 111 -6.78 0.95 19.08
N THR A 112 -5.56 1.42 18.82
CA THR A 112 -4.98 2.59 19.50
C THR A 112 -4.86 3.82 18.60
N GLU A 113 -4.69 3.63 17.30
CA GLU A 113 -4.44 4.72 16.35
C GLU A 113 -4.86 4.37 14.92
N SER A 114 -4.96 5.40 14.08
CA SER A 114 -5.11 5.25 12.63
C SER A 114 -3.80 5.59 11.93
N LEU A 115 -3.42 4.77 10.96
CA LEU A 115 -2.24 4.95 10.12
C LEU A 115 -2.70 5.32 8.70
N ILE A 116 -2.20 6.43 8.16
CA ILE A 116 -2.36 6.76 6.74
C ILE A 116 -1.07 6.35 6.03
N ILE A 117 -1.20 5.53 5.00
CA ILE A 117 -0.08 5.07 4.17
C ILE A 117 -0.34 5.55 2.75
N VAL A 118 0.66 6.20 2.15
CA VAL A 118 0.57 6.69 0.77
C VAL A 118 1.69 6.06 -0.04
N ASN A 119 1.31 5.23 -1.02
CA ASN A 119 2.21 4.76 -2.06
C ASN A 119 2.28 5.83 -3.14
N VAL A 120 3.46 6.37 -3.43
CA VAL A 120 3.66 7.48 -4.36
C VAL A 120 4.72 7.10 -5.39
N TYR A 121 4.39 7.29 -6.65
CA TYR A 121 5.35 7.50 -7.72
C TYR A 121 5.62 9.00 -7.85
N SER A 122 6.88 9.40 -7.85
CA SER A 122 7.30 10.77 -8.14
C SER A 122 8.26 10.75 -9.31
N ASP A 123 8.02 11.61 -10.29
CA ASP A 123 8.95 11.88 -11.40
C ASP A 123 10.06 12.87 -11.01
N GLY A 124 10.03 13.41 -9.77
CA GLY A 124 10.99 14.36 -9.25
C GLY A 124 10.70 15.83 -9.60
N ASP A 125 9.79 16.07 -10.55
CA ASP A 125 9.53 17.41 -11.10
C ASP A 125 8.10 17.90 -10.79
N SER A 126 7.14 16.99 -10.71
CA SER A 126 5.72 17.32 -10.53
C SER A 126 5.37 17.59 -9.06
N ILE A 127 4.76 18.75 -8.79
CA ILE A 127 4.25 19.12 -7.46
C ILE A 127 2.79 18.72 -7.22
N GLU A 128 2.02 18.44 -8.26
CA GLU A 128 0.57 18.18 -8.19
C GLU A 128 0.23 17.04 -7.21
N THR A 129 0.95 15.92 -7.29
CA THR A 129 0.76 14.79 -6.38
C THR A 129 1.06 15.17 -4.93
N TRP A 130 2.06 16.02 -4.69
CA TRP A 130 2.41 16.51 -3.36
C TRP A 130 1.34 17.46 -2.80
N GLU A 131 0.83 18.40 -3.62
CA GLU A 131 -0.26 19.30 -3.22
C GLU A 131 -1.54 18.52 -2.87
N LEU A 132 -1.87 17.48 -3.65
CA LEU A 132 -2.99 16.60 -3.36
C LEU A 132 -2.82 15.85 -2.03
N MET A 133 -1.61 15.39 -1.73
CA MET A 133 -1.28 14.72 -0.47
C MET A 133 -1.38 15.69 0.71
N ASP A 134 -0.84 16.89 0.60
CA ASP A 134 -0.91 17.91 1.65
C ASP A 134 -2.37 18.31 1.95
N ALA A 135 -3.17 18.52 0.91
CA ALA A 135 -4.59 18.80 1.04
C ALA A 135 -5.34 17.63 1.70
N MET A 136 -4.99 16.39 1.36
CA MET A 136 -5.55 15.18 1.97
C MET A 136 -5.16 15.09 3.45
N LEU A 137 -3.87 15.19 3.78
CA LEU A 137 -3.36 15.09 5.15
C LEU A 137 -3.94 16.19 6.04
N THR A 138 -4.04 17.42 5.54
CA THR A 138 -4.67 18.53 6.26
C THR A 138 -6.10 18.20 6.67
N LYS A 139 -6.92 17.64 5.76
CA LYS A 139 -8.30 17.23 6.08
C LYS A 139 -8.34 16.18 7.21
N PHE A 140 -7.42 15.21 7.22
CA PHE A 140 -7.38 14.18 8.26
C PHE A 140 -6.79 14.66 9.59
N THR A 141 -5.90 15.66 9.59
CA THR A 141 -5.33 16.22 10.82
C THR A 141 -6.23 17.26 11.48
N THR A 142 -7.02 18.02 10.70
CA THR A 142 -7.93 19.06 11.22
C THR A 142 -9.28 18.49 11.69
N GLN A 143 -9.60 17.24 11.33
CA GLN A 143 -10.82 16.54 11.76
C GLN A 143 -10.65 15.75 13.09
N ARG A 144 -9.50 15.87 13.76
CA ARG A 144 -9.27 15.37 15.12
C ARG A 144 -9.38 16.50 16.14
#